data_AF-A0A6H1ZJW0-F1
#
_entry.id   AF-A0A6H1ZJW0-F1
#
_cell.length_a   1.000
_cell.length_b   1.000
_cell.length_c   1.000
_cell.angle_alpha   90.00
_cell.angle_beta   90.00
_cell.angle_gamma   90.00
#
_symmetry.space_group_name_H-M   'P 1'
#
loop_
_entity.id
_entity.type
_entity.pdbx_description
1 polymer ?
#
loop_
_entity_poly.entity_id
_entity_poly.type
_entity_poly.pdbx_seq_one_letter_code
_entity_poly.pdbx_strand_id
1 'polypeptide(L)'
;MSKPKKSLQGEGYRVLTCVYCGKEYPQDTPSWGNKVLTEHIKVCEKHPLQKALADIKLLRAALAGLVGVSAKEELEMMELAVRTSPAPDADKASMINAIHALLATPTPKDSE
;
A
#
# COMPACT_ATOMS: atom_id res chain seq x y z
N MET A 1 42.12 -26.55 -26.81
CA MET A 1 41.07 -25.73 -27.44
C MET A 1 40.70 -24.60 -26.50
N SER A 2 41.30 -23.42 -26.72
CA SER A 2 41.04 -22.20 -25.94
C SER A 2 39.67 -21.64 -26.27
N LYS A 3 38.78 -21.57 -25.28
CA LYS A 3 37.58 -20.72 -25.38
C LYS A 3 37.98 -19.27 -25.10
N PRO A 4 37.57 -18.30 -25.94
CA PRO A 4 37.97 -16.92 -25.77
C PRO A 4 37.30 -16.31 -24.54
N LYS A 5 38.11 -15.62 -23.72
CA LYS A 5 37.65 -14.78 -22.62
C LYS A 5 36.74 -13.69 -23.21
N LYS A 6 35.45 -13.72 -22.88
CA LYS A 6 34.56 -12.57 -23.09
C LYS A 6 35.16 -11.39 -22.32
N SER A 7 35.64 -10.41 -23.07
CA SER A 7 36.02 -9.09 -22.60
C SER A 7 34.80 -8.45 -21.95
N LEU A 8 34.74 -8.47 -20.62
CA LEU A 8 33.82 -7.65 -19.84
C LEU A 8 34.32 -6.20 -19.93
N GLN A 9 33.59 -5.43 -20.72
CA GLN A 9 33.71 -3.99 -20.84
C GLN A 9 33.42 -3.34 -19.47
N GLY A 10 34.19 -2.30 -19.16
CA GLY A 10 34.22 -1.48 -17.93
C GLY A 10 33.08 -1.67 -16.92
N GLU A 11 33.43 -2.17 -15.74
CA GLU A 11 32.61 -2.12 -14.53
C GLU A 11 32.49 -0.67 -14.07
N GLY A 12 31.59 0.08 -14.70
CA GLY A 12 31.17 1.39 -14.23
C GLY A 12 30.37 1.22 -12.93
N TYR A 13 30.96 1.64 -11.82
CA TYR A 13 30.34 1.70 -10.49
C TYR A 13 29.01 2.47 -10.56
N ARG A 14 27.88 1.75 -10.62
CA ARG A 14 26.55 2.36 -10.67
C ARG A 14 25.92 2.26 -9.28
N VAL A 15 26.07 3.31 -8.50
CA VAL A 15 25.27 3.47 -7.27
C VAL A 15 23.84 3.79 -7.68
N LEU A 16 22.90 2.98 -7.20
CA LEU A 16 21.48 3.31 -7.25
C LEU A 16 21.12 4.05 -5.97
N THR A 17 20.33 5.11 -6.08
CA THR A 17 19.91 5.92 -4.92
C THR A 17 18.39 6.10 -4.91
N CYS A 18 17.81 6.18 -3.72
CA CYS A 18 16.43 6.62 -3.58
C CYS A 18 16.32 8.10 -3.97
N VAL A 19 15.47 8.41 -4.94
CA VAL A 19 15.28 9.78 -5.46
C VAL A 19 14.81 10.75 -4.37
N TYR A 20 14.06 10.26 -3.37
CA TYR A 20 13.42 11.11 -2.38
C TYR A 20 14.27 11.38 -1.14
N CYS A 21 15.04 10.40 -0.67
CA CYS A 21 15.85 10.54 0.54
C CYS A 21 17.35 10.46 0.32
N GLY A 22 17.81 10.13 -0.89
CA GLY A 22 19.22 10.00 -1.23
C GLY A 22 19.90 8.73 -0.69
N LYS A 23 19.16 7.80 -0.06
CA LYS A 23 19.74 6.54 0.43
C LYS A 23 20.35 5.76 -0.73
N GLU A 24 21.62 5.42 -0.59
CA GLU A 24 22.33 4.55 -1.52
C GLU A 24 21.98 3.08 -1.28
N TYR A 25 21.80 2.34 -2.36
CA TYR A 25 21.58 0.91 -2.34
C TYR A 25 22.88 0.17 -2.64
N PRO A 26 22.99 -1.12 -2.22
CA PRO A 26 24.16 -1.94 -2.52
C PRO A 26 24.49 -1.93 -4.02
N GLN A 27 25.78 -2.08 -4.34
CA GLN A 27 26.21 -2.26 -5.73
C GLN A 27 25.49 -3.45 -6.37
N ASP A 28 25.26 -3.34 -7.68
CA ASP A 28 24.54 -4.32 -8.49
C ASP A 28 23.06 -4.53 -8.11
N THR A 29 22.49 -3.66 -7.26
CA THR A 29 21.04 -3.69 -6.99
C THR A 29 20.27 -3.41 -8.28
N PRO A 30 19.43 -4.35 -8.76
CA PRO A 30 18.57 -4.14 -9.92
C PRO A 30 17.67 -2.94 -9.66
N SER A 31 17.45 -2.10 -10.68
CA SER A 31 16.64 -0.89 -10.55
C SER A 31 15.14 -1.13 -10.39
N TRP A 32 14.70 -2.39 -10.29
CA TRP A 32 13.31 -2.78 -10.16
C TRP A 32 13.20 -4.13 -9.45
N GLY A 33 12.07 -4.37 -8.77
CA GLY A 33 11.70 -5.68 -8.22
C GLY A 33 12.59 -6.21 -7.08
N ASN A 34 13.69 -5.55 -6.73
CA ASN A 34 14.57 -5.98 -5.65
C ASN A 34 13.97 -5.65 -4.27
N LYS A 35 14.07 -6.60 -3.33
CA LYS A 35 13.54 -6.47 -1.96
C LYS A 35 14.09 -5.27 -1.21
N VAL A 36 15.38 -4.95 -1.36
CA VAL A 36 16.02 -3.82 -0.68
C VAL A 36 15.37 -2.49 -1.09
N LEU A 37 14.95 -2.37 -2.36
CA LEU A 37 14.24 -1.20 -2.84
C LEU A 37 12.84 -1.11 -2.23
N THR A 38 12.07 -2.21 -2.29
CA THR A 38 10.69 -2.23 -1.82
C THR A 38 10.59 -2.07 -0.31
N GLU A 39 11.48 -2.69 0.45
CA GLU A 39 11.60 -2.52 1.91
C GLU A 39 11.94 -1.08 2.27
N HIS A 40 12.88 -0.46 1.56
CA HIS A 40 13.20 0.94 1.78
C HIS A 40 12.00 1.86 1.51
N ILE A 41 11.29 1.67 0.39
CA ILE A 41 10.13 2.48 0.01
C ILE A 41 9.06 2.47 1.11
N LYS A 42 8.85 1.33 1.79
CA LYS A 42 7.88 1.18 2.88
C LYS A 42 8.20 2.02 4.11
N VAL A 43 9.47 2.32 4.38
CA VAL A 43 9.91 3.03 5.60
C VAL A 43 10.51 4.41 5.31
N CYS A 44 10.64 4.79 4.04
CA CYS A 44 11.25 6.06 3.66
C CYS A 44 10.28 7.22 3.90
N GLU A 45 10.59 8.06 4.90
CA GLU A 45 9.78 9.22 5.32
C GLU A 45 9.50 10.21 4.17
N LYS A 46 10.48 10.42 3.29
CA LYS A 46 10.37 11.35 2.16
C LYS A 46 9.66 10.72 0.95
N HIS A 47 9.35 9.42 0.99
CA HIS A 47 8.71 8.75 -0.13
C HIS A 47 7.23 9.14 -0.22
N PRO A 48 6.69 9.47 -1.42
CA PRO A 48 5.29 9.87 -1.58
C PRO A 48 4.27 8.84 -1.07
N LEU A 49 4.68 7.57 -0.98
CA LEU A 49 3.89 6.50 -0.39
C LEU A 49 3.47 6.83 1.06
N GLN A 50 4.33 7.47 1.86
CA GLN A 50 4.00 7.81 3.25
C GLN A 50 2.81 8.76 3.35
N LYS A 51 2.78 9.77 2.47
CA LYS A 51 1.65 10.69 2.38
C LYS A 51 0.38 9.95 1.99
N ALA A 52 0.44 9.10 0.97
CA ALA A 52 -0.70 8.30 0.53
C ALA A 52 -1.22 7.38 1.66
N LEU A 53 -0.33 6.74 2.42
CA LEU A 53 -0.71 5.91 3.57
C LEU A 53 -1.36 6.73 4.70
N ALA A 54 -0.86 7.93 4.97
CA ALA A 54 -1.45 8.85 5.94
C ALA A 54 -2.85 9.31 5.50
N ASP A 55 -3.02 9.66 4.23
CA ASP A 55 -4.31 10.05 3.66
C ASP A 55 -5.32 8.89 3.72
N ILE A 56 -4.89 7.66 3.37
CA ILE A 56 -5.73 6.45 3.52
C ILE A 56 -6.13 6.24 4.98
N LYS A 57 -5.20 6.39 5.93
CA LYS A 57 -5.49 6.24 7.37
C LYS A 57 -6.52 7.27 7.84
N LEU A 58 -6.38 8.53 7.42
CA LEU A 58 -7.32 9.60 7.74
C LEU A 58 -8.72 9.30 7.19
N LEU A 59 -8.81 8.96 5.90
CA LEU A 59 -10.08 8.67 5.24
C LEU A 59 -10.75 7.43 5.84
N ARG A 60 -9.99 6.38 6.12
CA ARG A 60 -10.49 5.17 6.78
C ARG A 60 -11.06 5.49 8.17
N ALA A 61 -10.36 6.30 8.96
CA ALA A 61 -10.84 6.69 10.28
C ALA A 61 -12.14 7.51 10.21
N ALA A 62 -12.23 8.46 9.29
CA ALA A 62 -13.45 9.24 9.07
C ALA A 62 -14.62 8.35 8.62
N LEU A 63 -14.37 7.42 7.69
CA LEU A 63 -15.39 6.51 7.17
C LEU A 63 -15.86 5.52 8.23
N ALA A 64 -14.95 4.96 9.04
CA ALA A 64 -15.30 4.14 10.19
C ALA A 64 -16.13 4.92 11.22
N GLY A 65 -15.83 6.20 11.45
CA GLY A 65 -16.64 7.07 12.31
C GLY A 65 -18.06 7.30 11.75
N LEU A 66 -18.20 7.39 10.43
CA LEU A 66 -19.51 7.55 9.77
C LEU A 66 -20.33 6.25 9.77
N VAL A 67 -19.69 5.11 9.51
CA VAL A 67 -20.33 3.78 9.50
C VAL A 67 -20.62 3.30 10.94
N GLY A 68 -19.83 3.74 11.91
CA GLY A 68 -19.96 3.42 13.33
C GLY A 68 -19.26 2.12 13.76
N VAL A 69 -18.77 1.32 12.81
CA VAL A 69 -18.02 0.08 13.04
C VAL A 69 -16.79 0.01 12.15
N SER A 70 -15.82 -0.83 12.53
CA SER A 70 -14.56 -0.95 11.77
C SER A 70 -13.93 -2.34 11.76
N ALA A 71 -14.39 -3.27 12.60
CA ALA A 71 -13.95 -4.65 12.55
C ALA A 71 -14.59 -5.36 11.35
N LYS A 72 -13.86 -6.31 10.76
CA LYS A 72 -14.30 -7.01 9.55
C LYS A 72 -15.66 -7.68 9.76
N GLU A 73 -15.81 -8.42 10.84
CA GLU A 73 -17.03 -9.16 11.17
C GLU A 73 -18.21 -8.22 11.41
N GLU A 74 -17.97 -7.09 12.07
CA GLU A 74 -18.98 -6.05 12.29
C GLU A 74 -19.41 -5.38 10.98
N LEU A 75 -18.46 -5.12 10.08
CA LEU A 75 -18.73 -4.56 8.76
C LEU A 75 -19.55 -5.51 7.89
N GLU A 76 -19.22 -6.80 7.90
CA GLU A 76 -19.99 -7.84 7.20
C GLU A 76 -21.43 -7.93 7.75
N MET A 77 -21.60 -7.92 9.08
CA MET A 77 -22.94 -7.89 9.69
C MET A 77 -23.69 -6.59 9.36
N MET A 78 -23.02 -5.44 9.38
CA MET A 78 -23.60 -4.15 9.03
C MET A 78 -24.09 -4.15 7.59
N GLU A 79 -23.37 -4.77 6.66
CA GLU A 79 -23.82 -4.88 5.27
C GLU A 79 -25.15 -5.64 5.16
N LEU A 80 -25.28 -6.79 5.85
CA LEU A 80 -26.55 -7.54 5.89
C LEU A 80 -27.69 -6.70 6.48
N ALA A 81 -27.42 -5.97 7.56
CA ALA A 81 -28.41 -5.08 8.19
C ALA A 81 -28.87 -3.97 7.22
N VAL A 82 -27.93 -3.31 6.53
CA VAL A 82 -28.23 -2.25 5.58
C VAL A 82 -29.06 -2.77 4.40
N ARG A 83 -28.70 -3.94 3.85
CA ARG A 83 -29.43 -4.57 2.73
C ARG A 83 -30.88 -4.88 3.06
N THR A 84 -31.18 -5.21 4.30
CA THR A 84 -32.53 -5.57 4.77
C THR A 84 -33.30 -4.38 5.36
N SER A 85 -32.64 -3.23 5.51
CA SER A 85 -33.26 -2.03 6.06
C SER A 85 -34.31 -1.44 5.11
N PRO A 86 -35.35 -0.77 5.65
CA PRO A 86 -36.36 -0.08 4.85
C PRO A 86 -35.88 1.27 4.29
N ALA A 87 -34.58 1.57 4.36
CA ALA A 87 -34.03 2.84 3.89
C ALA A 87 -34.08 2.95 2.34
N PRO A 88 -34.06 4.19 1.80
CA PRO A 88 -33.96 4.42 0.36
C PRO A 88 -32.76 3.70 -0.27
N ASP A 89 -32.91 3.24 -1.52
CA ASP A 89 -31.86 2.50 -2.22
C ASP A 89 -30.56 3.29 -2.37
N ALA A 90 -30.65 4.60 -2.57
CA ALA A 90 -29.48 5.48 -2.68
C ALA A 90 -28.66 5.53 -1.37
N ASP A 91 -29.34 5.56 -0.23
CA ASP A 91 -28.69 5.61 1.08
C ASP A 91 -28.05 4.26 1.41
N LYS A 92 -28.76 3.16 1.11
CA LYS A 92 -28.22 1.80 1.25
C LYS A 92 -26.99 1.61 0.37
N ALA A 93 -27.03 2.02 -0.89
CA ALA A 93 -25.89 1.92 -1.80
C ALA A 93 -24.68 2.71 -1.27
N SER A 94 -24.90 3.92 -0.77
CA SER A 94 -23.84 4.75 -0.18
C SER A 94 -23.19 4.08 1.03
N MET A 95 -23.99 3.51 1.93
CA MET A 95 -23.51 2.79 3.11
C MET A 95 -22.79 1.47 2.75
N ILE A 96 -23.32 0.70 1.79
CA ILE A 96 -22.67 -0.53 1.32
C ILE A 96 -21.31 -0.21 0.67
N ASN A 97 -21.24 0.86 -0.14
CA ASN A 97 -19.97 1.29 -0.72
C ASN A 97 -18.95 1.71 0.35
N ALA A 98 -19.40 2.39 1.41
CA ALA A 98 -18.56 2.72 2.55
C ALA A 98 -18.02 1.46 3.25
N ILE A 99 -18.87 0.47 3.48
CA ILE A 99 -18.49 -0.82 4.07
C ILE A 99 -17.46 -1.55 3.18
N HIS A 100 -17.70 -1.61 1.86
CA HIS A 100 -16.77 -2.23 0.92
C HIS A 100 -15.42 -1.52 0.89
N ALA A 101 -15.39 -0.19 0.97
CA ALA A 101 -14.14 0.56 1.06
C ALA A 101 -13.38 0.26 2.36
N LEU A 102 -14.08 0.08 3.49
CA LEU A 102 -13.48 -0.33 4.77
C LEU A 102 -13.00 -1.80 4.75
N LEU A 103 -13.64 -2.69 4.00
CA LEU A 103 -13.18 -4.07 3.84
C LEU A 103 -11.96 -4.18 2.90
N ALA A 104 -11.92 -3.36 1.85
CA ALA A 104 -10.85 -3.39 0.85
C ALA A 104 -9.55 -2.70 1.30
N THR A 105 -9.61 -1.80 2.28
CA THR A 105 -8.43 -1.08 2.77
C THR A 105 -7.88 -1.76 4.03
N PRO A 106 -6.58 -2.13 4.07
CA PRO A 106 -6.00 -2.81 5.22
C PRO A 106 -5.97 -1.90 6.46
N THR A 107 -6.15 -2.47 7.66
CA THR A 107 -5.88 -1.73 8.89
C THR A 107 -4.38 -1.74 9.18
N PRO A 108 -3.85 -0.75 9.93
CA PRO A 108 -2.47 -0.78 10.38
C PRO A 108 -2.08 -2.04 11.17
N LYS A 109 -3.06 -2.76 11.76
CA LYS A 109 -2.83 -3.99 12.52
C LYS A 109 -2.67 -5.25 11.66
N ASP A 110 -3.14 -5.23 10.40
CA ASP A 110 -3.10 -6.41 9.53
C ASP A 110 -1.76 -6.56 8.78
N SER A 111 -0.77 -5.74 9.14
CA SER A 111 0.55 -5.63 8.46
C SER A 111 1.72 -6.15 9.30
N GLU A 112 1.43 -6.79 10.44
CA GLU A 112 2.42 -7.26 11.43
C GLU A 112 2.46 -8.79 11.53
#